data_AF-A0A9D8MI47-F1
#
_entry.id   AF-A0A9D8MI47-F1
#
_cell.length_a   1.000
_cell.length_b   1.000
_cell.length_c   1.000
_cell.angle_alpha   90.00
_cell.angle_beta   90.00
_cell.angle_gamma   90.00
#
_symmetry.space_group_name_H-M   'P 1'
#
loop_
_entity.id
_entity.type
_entity.pdbx_description
1 polymer ?
#
loop_
_entity_poly.entity_id
_entity_poly.type
_entity_poly.pdbx_seq_one_letter_code
_entity_poly.pdbx_strand_id
1 'polypeptide(L)'
;MNGDREKNFQYLLDLMDDEDEQTASLAMAELLRSGRPDLLNQRLCELQETARPGLRRRVHQLESAIGARTRRSFLAESLRSNSLYLLDGAIRLHLCWFDNDRYENVAAQWNDLKADLFDEQPSDLTAFGEFMLNRGLCTPGSRDDIDPEHYCIGAVIDDTPGSDLLLSLISAQLATGSPLRLRVIRRGLDFGVADHKGNLLFPSENWRAVPARKGGSVQTVPDGDILRMIASVLFFCAVSSHGFRYAYTIGSVLAAALGEDSLDFLPYPYGTACAPKPPENR
;
A
#
# COMPACT_ATOMS: atom_id res chain seq x y z
N MET A 1 37.88 5.61 -17.67
CA MET A 1 36.43 5.86 -17.59
C MET A 1 35.84 5.74 -16.18
N ASN A 2 36.42 4.97 -15.23
CA ASN A 2 35.89 4.93 -13.85
C ASN A 2 36.23 6.17 -12.98
N GLY A 3 37.36 6.84 -13.22
CA GLY A 3 37.79 7.98 -12.40
C GLY A 3 36.92 9.24 -12.49
N ASP A 4 36.35 9.55 -13.67
CA ASP A 4 35.52 10.75 -13.85
C ASP A 4 34.12 10.59 -13.24
N ARG A 5 33.57 9.37 -13.26
CA ARG A 5 32.29 9.07 -12.59
C ARG A 5 32.42 9.10 -11.07
N GLU A 6 33.56 8.67 -10.53
CA GLU A 6 33.86 8.74 -9.10
C GLU A 6 33.95 10.21 -8.63
N LYS A 7 34.67 11.04 -9.38
CA LYS A 7 34.80 12.48 -9.10
C LYS A 7 33.47 13.22 -9.18
N ASN A 8 32.64 12.91 -10.18
CA ASN A 8 31.30 13.50 -10.31
C ASN A 8 30.40 13.13 -9.12
N PHE A 9 30.49 11.90 -8.61
CA PHE A 9 29.69 11.50 -7.46
C PHE A 9 30.12 12.17 -6.16
N GLN A 10 31.43 12.29 -5.92
CA GLN A 10 31.92 13.04 -4.77
C GLN A 10 31.52 14.52 -4.86
N TYR A 11 31.62 15.11 -6.04
CA TYR A 11 31.18 16.49 -6.27
C TYR A 11 29.68 16.70 -5.97
N LEU A 12 28.83 15.74 -6.36
CA LEU A 12 27.41 15.77 -6.02
C LEU A 12 27.15 15.65 -4.51
N LEU A 13 27.94 14.85 -3.79
CA LEU A 13 27.85 14.79 -2.32
C LEU A 13 28.27 16.12 -1.68
N ASP A 14 29.31 16.77 -2.20
CA ASP A 14 29.77 18.07 -1.70
C ASP A 14 28.70 19.17 -1.94
N LEU A 15 28.04 19.14 -3.10
CA LEU A 15 26.92 20.03 -3.44
C LEU A 15 25.69 19.85 -2.53
N MET A 16 25.57 18.72 -1.82
CA MET A 16 24.53 18.56 -0.81
C MET A 16 24.73 19.45 0.41
N ASP A 17 25.85 20.14 0.58
CA ASP A 17 26.06 21.11 1.66
C ASP A 17 25.95 22.57 1.17
N ASP A 18 25.55 22.79 -0.09
CA ASP A 18 25.41 24.12 -0.67
C ASP A 18 24.31 24.94 0.05
N GLU A 19 24.52 26.24 0.25
CA GLU A 19 23.52 27.09 0.90
C GLU A 19 22.27 27.27 0.02
N ASP A 20 22.42 27.16 -1.30
CA ASP A 20 21.30 27.19 -2.24
C ASP A 20 20.50 25.87 -2.22
N GLU A 21 19.25 25.94 -1.76
CA GLU A 21 18.37 24.77 -1.67
C GLU A 21 18.10 24.13 -3.04
N GLN A 22 18.07 24.92 -4.11
CA GLN A 22 17.82 24.41 -5.46
C GLN A 22 18.99 23.56 -5.96
N THR A 23 20.22 24.06 -5.79
CA THR A 23 21.46 23.36 -6.12
C THR A 23 21.58 22.04 -5.35
N ALA A 24 21.33 22.08 -4.04
CA ALA A 24 21.34 20.87 -3.22
C ALA A 24 20.26 19.86 -3.62
N SER A 25 19.06 20.33 -3.97
CA SER A 25 17.97 19.47 -4.43
C SER A 25 18.27 18.80 -5.77
N LEU A 26 18.92 19.53 -6.71
CA LEU A 26 19.39 18.97 -7.97
C LEU A 26 20.48 17.94 -7.76
N ALA A 27 21.43 18.21 -6.85
CA ALA A 27 22.47 17.27 -6.50
C ALA A 27 21.90 15.97 -5.91
N MET A 28 20.93 16.07 -4.99
CA MET A 28 20.21 14.93 -4.43
C MET A 28 19.47 14.13 -5.52
N ALA A 29 18.77 14.82 -6.44
CA ALA A 29 18.07 14.19 -7.54
C ALA A 29 19.03 13.41 -8.45
N GLU A 30 20.21 13.96 -8.72
CA GLU A 30 21.21 13.32 -9.57
C GLU A 30 21.91 12.15 -8.85
N LEU A 31 22.20 12.26 -7.56
CA LEU A 31 22.67 11.14 -6.74
C LEU A 31 21.68 9.97 -6.77
N LEU A 32 20.39 10.26 -6.65
CA LEU A 32 19.31 9.29 -6.75
C LEU A 32 19.15 8.67 -8.15
N ARG A 33 19.69 9.28 -9.21
CA ARG A 33 19.71 8.76 -10.60
C ARG A 33 21.02 8.09 -10.98
N SER A 34 22.07 8.25 -10.17
CA SER A 34 23.45 7.81 -10.48
C SER A 34 23.63 6.31 -10.73
N GLY A 35 22.63 5.48 -10.45
CA GLY A 35 22.68 4.02 -10.65
C GLY A 35 23.63 3.30 -9.70
N ARG A 36 24.07 3.94 -8.61
CA ARG A 36 24.98 3.37 -7.60
C ARG A 36 24.37 3.38 -6.19
N PRO A 37 23.27 2.63 -5.96
CA PRO A 37 22.54 2.67 -4.68
C PRO A 37 23.39 2.21 -3.50
N ASP A 38 24.23 1.18 -3.66
CA ASP A 38 25.05 0.65 -2.56
C ASP A 38 26.11 1.65 -2.08
N LEU A 39 26.80 2.29 -3.04
CA LEU A 39 27.80 3.32 -2.74
C LEU A 39 27.13 4.55 -2.09
N LEU A 40 25.96 4.94 -2.58
CA LEU A 40 25.19 6.04 -1.99
C LEU A 40 24.80 5.73 -0.55
N ASN A 41 24.24 4.55 -0.28
CA ASN A 41 23.90 4.13 1.08
C ASN A 41 25.11 4.13 2.00
N GLN A 42 26.25 3.60 1.55
CA GLN A 42 27.49 3.63 2.33
C GLN A 42 27.88 5.05 2.73
N ARG A 43 27.89 5.98 1.76
CA ARG A 43 28.25 7.39 2.02
C ARG A 43 27.25 8.11 2.90
N LEU A 44 25.95 7.82 2.77
CA LEU A 44 24.93 8.41 3.63
C LEU A 44 25.12 7.99 5.09
N CYS A 45 25.43 6.71 5.35
CA CYS A 45 25.75 6.24 6.71
C CYS A 45 26.96 6.97 7.31
N GLU A 46 28.01 7.23 6.51
CA GLU A 46 29.18 7.99 6.97
C GLU A 46 28.83 9.46 7.32
N LEU A 47 27.83 10.03 6.65
CA LEU A 47 27.43 11.43 6.79
C LEU A 47 26.26 11.66 7.76
N GLN A 48 25.62 10.60 8.26
CA GLN A 48 24.43 10.68 9.11
C GLN A 48 24.67 11.47 10.40
N GLU A 49 25.85 11.30 11.01
CA GLU A 49 26.24 11.96 12.26
C GLU A 49 27.10 13.22 12.03
N THR A 50 27.03 13.81 10.84
CA THR A 50 27.79 15.04 10.54
C THR A 50 27.40 16.19 11.48
N ALA A 51 28.39 17.00 11.86
CA ALA A 51 28.19 18.19 12.69
C ALA A 51 27.46 19.31 11.93
N ARG A 52 27.37 19.22 10.59
CA ARG A 52 26.73 20.22 9.72
C ARG A 52 25.21 19.99 9.63
N PRO A 53 24.36 20.85 10.22
CA PRO A 53 22.93 20.57 10.30
C PRO A 53 22.22 20.50 8.94
N GLY A 54 22.63 21.32 7.98
CA GLY A 54 22.06 21.35 6.62
C GLY A 54 22.33 20.03 5.87
N LEU A 55 23.60 19.60 5.83
CA LEU A 55 23.99 18.32 5.27
C LEU A 55 23.28 17.14 5.96
N ARG A 56 23.25 17.11 7.30
CA ARG A 56 22.55 16.06 8.06
C ARG A 56 21.08 15.95 7.69
N ARG A 57 20.38 17.08 7.57
CA ARG A 57 18.98 17.12 7.12
C ARG A 57 18.81 16.51 5.73
N ARG A 58 19.70 16.84 4.79
CA ARG A 58 19.63 16.36 3.40
C ARG A 58 19.99 14.88 3.27
N VAL A 59 20.92 14.39 4.10
CA VAL A 59 21.20 12.95 4.26
C VAL A 59 19.93 12.19 4.66
N HIS A 60 19.22 12.64 5.70
CA HIS A 60 17.97 12.01 6.12
C HIS A 60 16.86 12.08 5.05
N GLN A 61 16.80 13.16 4.28
CA GLN A 61 15.87 13.28 3.15
C GLN A 61 16.19 12.25 2.06
N LEU A 62 17.48 12.05 1.72
CA LEU A 62 17.90 11.02 0.78
C LEU A 62 17.60 9.61 1.28
N GLU A 63 17.92 9.31 2.54
CA GLU A 63 17.61 8.01 3.15
C GLU A 63 16.11 7.72 3.10
N SER A 64 15.28 8.72 3.42
CA SER A 64 13.82 8.63 3.33
C SER A 64 13.35 8.36 1.90
N ALA A 65 13.91 9.08 0.92
CA ALA A 65 13.58 8.92 -0.50
C ALA A 65 14.00 7.54 -1.05
N ILE A 66 15.20 7.06 -0.68
CA ILE A 66 15.69 5.73 -1.04
C ILE A 66 14.79 4.67 -0.42
N GLY A 67 14.49 4.78 0.88
CA GLY A 67 13.59 3.86 1.57
C GLY A 67 12.22 3.78 0.90
N ALA A 68 11.63 4.92 0.53
CA ALA A 68 10.36 4.97 -0.19
C ALA A 68 10.43 4.31 -1.59
N ARG A 69 11.52 4.50 -2.34
CA ARG A 69 11.72 3.84 -3.65
C ARG A 69 11.89 2.33 -3.51
N THR A 70 12.68 1.88 -2.53
CA THR A 70 12.88 0.46 -2.26
C THR A 70 11.57 -0.22 -1.85
N ARG A 71 10.78 0.38 -0.95
CA ARG A 71 9.47 -0.15 -0.54
C ARG A 71 8.52 -0.29 -1.72
N ARG A 72 8.42 0.74 -2.58
CA ARG A 72 7.58 0.69 -3.78
C ARG A 72 8.03 -0.38 -4.78
N SER A 73 9.33 -0.47 -5.05
CA SER A 73 9.88 -1.45 -5.98
C SER A 73 9.64 -2.89 -5.48
N PHE A 74 9.84 -3.13 -4.19
CA PHE A 74 9.55 -4.42 -3.56
C PHE A 74 8.06 -4.78 -3.66
N LEU A 75 7.17 -3.83 -3.34
CA LEU A 75 5.72 -4.05 -3.44
C LEU A 75 5.29 -4.34 -4.88
N ALA A 76 5.79 -3.58 -5.85
CA ALA A 76 5.51 -3.78 -7.27
C ALA A 76 5.97 -5.16 -7.76
N GLU A 77 7.23 -5.53 -7.46
CA GLU A 77 7.78 -6.86 -7.82
C GLU A 77 6.94 -7.99 -7.24
N SER A 78 6.52 -7.80 -5.99
CA SER A 78 5.78 -8.83 -5.28
C SER A 78 4.34 -8.96 -5.77
N LEU A 79 3.69 -7.84 -6.12
CA LEU A 79 2.39 -7.85 -6.81
C LEU A 79 2.49 -8.49 -8.19
N ARG A 80 3.59 -8.26 -8.92
CA ARG A 80 3.84 -8.86 -10.23
C ARG A 80 4.03 -10.38 -10.13
N SER A 81 4.86 -10.82 -9.19
CA SER A 81 5.21 -12.23 -8.98
C SER A 81 4.19 -13.01 -8.14
N ASN A 82 3.16 -12.33 -7.61
CA ASN A 82 2.18 -12.91 -6.69
C ASN A 82 2.83 -13.64 -5.50
N SER A 83 3.92 -13.08 -4.98
CA SER A 83 4.78 -13.70 -3.95
C SER A 83 4.55 -13.15 -2.54
N LEU A 84 3.74 -12.10 -2.40
CA LEU A 84 3.40 -11.51 -1.11
C LEU A 84 2.34 -12.33 -0.38
N TYR A 85 2.56 -12.53 0.92
CA TYR A 85 1.48 -12.90 1.82
C TYR A 85 0.48 -11.76 1.90
N LEU A 86 -0.81 -12.10 1.89
CA LEU A 86 -1.91 -11.14 1.79
C LEU A 86 -1.87 -10.05 2.88
N LEU A 87 -1.56 -10.43 4.13
CA LEU A 87 -1.39 -9.47 5.23
C LEU A 87 -0.22 -8.49 5.02
N ASP A 88 0.97 -8.99 4.67
CA ASP A 88 2.15 -8.14 4.42
C ASP A 88 1.90 -7.19 3.24
N GLY A 89 1.19 -7.66 2.21
CA GLY A 89 0.74 -6.82 1.10
C GLY A 89 -0.21 -5.72 1.54
N ALA A 90 -1.19 -6.02 2.39
CA ALA A 90 -2.14 -5.03 2.92
C ALA A 90 -1.46 -3.96 3.78
N ILE A 91 -0.52 -4.36 4.65
CA ILE A 91 0.26 -3.41 5.46
C ILE A 91 1.12 -2.51 4.56
N ARG A 92 1.75 -3.06 3.51
CA ARG A 92 2.55 -2.26 2.57
C ARG A 92 1.70 -1.27 1.76
N LEU A 93 0.48 -1.63 1.40
CA LEU A 93 -0.47 -0.72 0.76
C LEU A 93 -0.91 0.39 1.72
N HIS A 94 -1.18 0.06 2.99
CA HIS A 94 -1.44 1.05 4.05
C HIS A 94 -0.30 2.07 4.14
N LEU A 95 0.95 1.63 4.16
CA LEU A 95 2.13 2.51 4.22
C LEU A 95 2.38 3.34 2.94
N CYS A 96 1.68 3.04 1.83
CA CYS A 96 1.69 3.91 0.65
C CYS A 96 0.74 5.10 0.81
N TRP A 97 -0.26 4.99 1.69
CA TRP A 97 -1.22 6.05 2.03
C TRP A 97 -0.82 6.79 3.30
N PHE A 98 -0.56 6.05 4.39
CA PHE A 98 -0.07 6.57 5.67
C PHE A 98 1.46 6.44 5.75
N ASP A 99 2.16 7.33 5.06
CA ASP A 99 3.61 7.25 4.91
C ASP A 99 4.43 7.68 6.14
N ASN A 100 3.77 8.25 7.15
CA ASN A 100 4.35 8.54 8.46
C ASN A 100 4.26 7.33 9.41
N ASP A 101 3.45 6.32 9.07
CA ASP A 101 3.31 5.13 9.88
C ASP A 101 4.52 4.21 9.72
N ARG A 102 4.63 3.28 10.66
CA ARG A 102 5.67 2.26 10.67
C ARG A 102 5.04 0.88 10.53
N TYR A 103 5.71 0.01 9.79
CA TYR A 103 5.27 -1.36 9.58
C TYR A 103 5.02 -2.07 10.91
N GLU A 104 5.92 -1.87 11.88
CA GLU A 104 5.88 -2.50 13.19
C GLU A 104 4.64 -2.09 14.00
N ASN A 105 4.18 -0.85 13.84
CA ASN A 105 2.99 -0.35 14.54
C ASN A 105 1.72 -1.01 14.00
N VAL A 106 1.56 -1.05 12.68
CA VAL A 106 0.41 -1.71 12.04
C VAL A 106 0.42 -3.21 12.30
N ALA A 107 1.60 -3.83 12.31
CA ALA A 107 1.75 -5.24 12.68
C ALA A 107 1.40 -5.50 14.15
N ALA A 108 1.68 -4.56 15.06
CA ALA A 108 1.27 -4.66 16.46
C ALA A 108 -0.25 -4.59 16.61
N GLN A 109 -0.92 -3.63 15.97
CA GLN A 109 -2.39 -3.53 15.92
C GLN A 109 -3.03 -4.84 15.41
N TRP A 110 -2.46 -5.42 14.35
CA TRP A 110 -2.89 -6.72 13.84
C TRP A 110 -2.75 -7.84 14.88
N ASN A 111 -1.63 -7.88 15.60
CA ASN A 111 -1.38 -8.91 16.60
C ASN A 111 -2.32 -8.79 17.80
N ASP A 112 -2.68 -7.57 18.19
CA ASP A 112 -3.66 -7.32 19.26
C ASP A 112 -5.04 -7.85 18.84
N LEU A 113 -5.53 -7.49 17.65
CA LEU A 113 -6.79 -8.02 17.11
C LEU A 113 -6.77 -9.56 16.96
N LYS A 114 -5.61 -10.13 16.63
CA LYS A 114 -5.46 -11.59 16.54
C LYS A 114 -5.46 -12.26 17.91
N ALA A 115 -4.85 -11.65 18.92
CA ALA A 115 -4.86 -12.15 20.30
C ALA A 115 -6.28 -12.16 20.85
N ASP A 116 -7.04 -11.10 20.58
CA ASP A 116 -8.45 -10.98 20.90
C ASP A 116 -9.30 -12.14 20.34
N LEU A 117 -9.12 -12.47 19.06
CA LEU A 117 -9.79 -13.62 18.44
C LEU A 117 -9.37 -14.96 19.09
N PHE A 118 -8.09 -15.05 19.46
CA PHE A 118 -7.55 -16.25 20.12
C PHE A 118 -8.14 -16.46 21.51
N ASP A 119 -8.48 -15.39 22.22
CA ASP A 119 -9.14 -15.46 23.53
C ASP A 119 -10.62 -15.86 23.41
N GLU A 120 -11.33 -15.36 22.39
CA GLU A 120 -12.76 -15.66 22.17
C GLU A 120 -13.01 -17.05 21.56
N GLN A 121 -12.07 -17.59 20.77
CA GLN A 121 -12.12 -18.93 20.16
C GLN A 121 -13.46 -19.27 19.46
N PRO A 122 -13.89 -18.51 18.45
CA PRO A 122 -15.14 -18.80 17.76
C PRO A 122 -15.11 -20.19 17.11
N SER A 123 -16.11 -21.00 17.47
CA SER A 123 -16.18 -22.42 17.09
C SER A 123 -16.77 -22.66 15.69
N ASP A 124 -17.54 -21.69 15.18
CA ASP A 124 -18.17 -21.75 13.86
C ASP A 124 -18.22 -20.36 13.18
N LEU A 125 -18.76 -20.31 11.96
CA LEU A 125 -18.84 -19.09 11.16
C LEU A 125 -19.80 -18.04 11.75
N THR A 126 -20.82 -18.46 12.51
CA THR A 126 -21.75 -17.56 13.17
C THR A 126 -21.05 -16.86 14.33
N ALA A 127 -20.39 -17.62 15.21
CA ALA A 127 -19.59 -17.08 16.30
C ALA A 127 -18.47 -16.17 15.79
N PHE A 128 -17.85 -16.52 14.65
CA PHE A 128 -16.86 -15.65 14.00
C PHE A 128 -17.48 -14.34 13.50
N GLY A 129 -18.69 -14.38 12.92
CA GLY A 129 -19.41 -13.16 12.52
C GLY A 129 -19.79 -12.28 13.70
N GLU A 130 -20.20 -12.88 14.82
CA GLU A 130 -20.48 -12.17 16.08
C GLU A 130 -19.21 -11.51 16.64
N PHE A 131 -18.06 -12.18 16.60
CA PHE A 131 -16.77 -11.58 16.95
C PHE A 131 -16.50 -10.31 16.13
N MET A 132 -16.64 -10.39 14.79
CA MET A 132 -16.41 -9.24 13.90
C MET A 132 -17.35 -8.07 14.24
N LEU A 133 -18.63 -8.35 14.52
CA LEU A 133 -19.61 -7.35 14.93
C LEU A 133 -19.29 -6.72 16.29
N ASN A 134 -18.92 -7.53 17.28
CA ASN A 134 -18.57 -7.06 18.62
C ASN A 134 -17.34 -6.14 18.61
N ARG A 135 -16.44 -6.37 17.65
CA ARG A 135 -15.27 -5.51 17.38
C ARG A 135 -15.62 -4.25 16.58
N GLY A 136 -16.87 -4.08 16.17
CA GLY A 136 -17.31 -2.93 15.39
C GLY A 136 -16.90 -2.96 13.92
N LEU A 137 -16.19 -3.99 13.47
CA LEU A 137 -15.67 -4.10 12.11
C LEU A 137 -16.84 -4.20 11.13
N CYS A 138 -17.20 -3.11 10.45
CA CYS A 138 -18.41 -3.05 9.64
C CYS A 138 -18.21 -2.22 8.38
N THR A 139 -19.09 -2.44 7.39
CA THR A 139 -19.06 -1.65 6.16
C THR A 139 -19.68 -0.27 6.39
N PRO A 140 -19.19 0.78 5.71
CA PRO A 140 -19.84 2.09 5.69
C PRO A 140 -21.31 1.99 5.28
N GLY A 141 -22.13 2.95 5.75
CA GLY A 141 -23.58 2.95 5.51
C GLY A 141 -23.97 3.17 4.04
N SER A 142 -23.09 3.75 3.24
CA SER A 142 -23.28 3.96 1.80
C SER A 142 -22.17 3.28 1.00
N ARG A 143 -22.52 2.60 -0.09
CA ARG A 143 -21.55 1.98 -1.01
C ARG A 143 -20.83 3.01 -1.88
N ASP A 144 -21.43 4.18 -2.05
CA ASP A 144 -20.83 5.28 -2.81
C ASP A 144 -19.82 6.07 -1.96
N ASP A 145 -19.70 5.76 -0.68
CA ASP A 145 -18.75 6.36 0.25
C ASP A 145 -17.37 5.70 0.12
N ILE A 146 -16.68 6.06 -0.96
CA ILE A 146 -15.31 5.60 -1.23
C ILE A 146 -14.34 6.50 -0.49
N ASP A 147 -13.94 6.06 0.71
CA ASP A 147 -12.88 6.68 1.51
C ASP A 147 -11.62 5.79 1.49
N PRO A 148 -10.42 6.33 1.23
CA PRO A 148 -9.17 5.56 1.32
C PRO A 148 -8.92 4.88 2.68
N GLU A 149 -9.41 5.43 3.80
CA GLU A 149 -9.25 4.85 5.14
C GLU A 149 -9.93 3.47 5.22
N HIS A 150 -11.06 3.30 4.52
CA HIS A 150 -11.78 2.01 4.40
C HIS A 150 -10.98 0.92 3.65
N TYR A 151 -9.84 1.27 3.04
CA TYR A 151 -8.95 0.36 2.30
C TYR A 151 -7.54 0.28 2.91
N CYS A 152 -7.32 0.92 4.07
CA CYS A 152 -6.06 0.91 4.79
C CYS A 152 -6.18 0.08 6.08
N ILE A 153 -5.42 -1.02 6.19
CA ILE A 153 -5.60 -2.02 7.24
C ILE A 153 -5.45 -1.45 8.66
N GLY A 154 -4.50 -0.56 8.92
CA GLY A 154 -4.32 0.04 10.25
C GLY A 154 -5.50 0.92 10.63
N ALA A 155 -5.99 1.76 9.70
CA ALA A 155 -7.15 2.61 9.92
C ALA A 155 -8.41 1.78 10.21
N VAL A 156 -8.64 0.69 9.47
CA VAL A 156 -9.80 -0.19 9.71
C VAL A 156 -9.72 -0.91 11.05
N ILE A 157 -8.53 -1.32 11.50
CA ILE A 157 -8.37 -1.98 12.80
C ILE A 157 -8.62 -0.99 13.95
N ASP A 158 -8.14 0.25 13.82
CA ASP A 158 -8.27 1.28 14.85
C ASP A 158 -9.69 1.90 14.89
N ASP A 159 -10.22 2.32 13.74
CA ASP A 159 -11.44 3.10 13.67
C ASP A 159 -12.71 2.27 13.42
N THR A 160 -12.56 1.04 12.91
CA THR A 160 -13.57 0.00 12.65
C THR A 160 -14.32 -0.02 11.31
N PRO A 161 -14.73 1.10 10.67
CA PRO A 161 -15.28 1.06 9.32
C PRO A 161 -14.27 0.56 8.29
N GLY A 162 -14.68 -0.38 7.45
CA GLY A 162 -13.85 -0.90 6.37
C GLY A 162 -14.66 -1.29 5.14
N SER A 163 -14.02 -1.25 3.97
CA SER A 163 -14.63 -1.80 2.76
C SER A 163 -14.90 -3.29 2.93
N ASP A 164 -15.94 -3.80 2.28
CA ASP A 164 -16.24 -5.24 2.31
C ASP A 164 -15.06 -6.08 1.80
N LEU A 165 -14.30 -5.57 0.83
CA LEU A 165 -13.06 -6.17 0.34
C LEU A 165 -12.00 -6.29 1.45
N LEU A 166 -11.67 -5.18 2.13
CA LEU A 166 -10.65 -5.18 3.18
C LEU A 166 -11.10 -5.97 4.41
N LEU A 167 -12.36 -5.86 4.81
CA LEU A 167 -12.93 -6.64 5.91
C LEU A 167 -12.90 -8.14 5.61
N SER A 168 -13.19 -8.54 4.36
CA SER A 168 -13.08 -9.94 3.94
C SER A 168 -11.62 -10.43 3.96
N LEU A 169 -10.67 -9.58 3.56
CA LEU A 169 -9.23 -9.86 3.69
C LEU A 169 -8.86 -10.09 5.16
N ILE A 170 -9.24 -9.17 6.05
CA ILE A 170 -8.97 -9.25 7.49
C ILE A 170 -9.54 -10.56 8.04
N SER A 171 -10.79 -10.89 7.74
CA SER A 171 -11.42 -12.14 8.17
C SER A 171 -10.67 -13.38 7.69
N ALA A 172 -10.29 -13.43 6.40
CA ALA A 172 -9.55 -14.55 5.85
C ALA A 172 -8.18 -14.73 6.53
N GLN A 173 -7.47 -13.62 6.79
CA GLN A 173 -6.17 -13.63 7.45
C GLN A 173 -6.28 -13.99 8.94
N LEU A 174 -7.27 -13.47 9.65
CA LEU A 174 -7.54 -13.79 11.06
C LEU A 174 -7.83 -15.28 11.27
N ALA A 175 -8.58 -15.89 10.34
CA ALA A 175 -8.88 -17.32 10.38
C ALA A 175 -7.72 -18.21 9.91
N THR A 176 -6.55 -17.66 9.60
CA THR A 176 -5.38 -18.46 9.22
C THR A 176 -4.92 -19.32 10.39
N GLY A 177 -4.93 -20.64 10.20
CA GLY A 177 -4.62 -21.60 11.27
C GLY A 177 -5.82 -22.02 12.12
N SER A 178 -7.00 -21.43 11.91
CA SER A 178 -8.24 -21.88 12.54
C SER A 178 -8.88 -23.04 11.74
N PRO A 179 -9.75 -23.85 12.39
CA PRO A 179 -10.52 -24.88 11.68
C PRO A 179 -11.46 -24.34 10.60
N LEU A 180 -11.83 -23.05 10.65
CA LEU A 180 -12.79 -22.44 9.72
C LEU A 180 -12.23 -22.39 8.29
N ARG A 181 -10.94 -22.06 8.15
CA ARG A 181 -10.22 -21.93 6.87
C ARG A 181 -10.99 -21.06 5.88
N LEU A 182 -11.05 -19.77 6.17
CA LEU A 182 -11.78 -18.81 5.38
C LEU A 182 -11.03 -18.44 4.10
N ARG A 183 -11.77 -18.25 3.01
CA ARG A 183 -11.26 -17.73 1.73
C ARG A 183 -12.10 -16.57 1.28
N VAL A 184 -11.46 -15.54 0.72
CA VAL A 184 -12.18 -14.39 0.16
C VAL A 184 -12.94 -14.81 -1.09
N ILE A 185 -14.20 -14.39 -1.15
CA ILE A 185 -15.10 -14.64 -2.26
C ILE A 185 -15.74 -13.34 -2.72
N ARG A 186 -16.25 -13.36 -3.94
CA ARG A 186 -17.02 -12.28 -4.55
C ARG A 186 -18.38 -12.79 -5.00
N ARG A 187 -19.43 -12.01 -4.71
CA ARG A 187 -20.81 -12.20 -5.15
C ARG A 187 -21.32 -10.92 -5.78
N GLY A 188 -21.30 -10.85 -7.11
CA GLY A 188 -21.63 -9.62 -7.83
C GLY A 188 -20.60 -8.52 -7.56
N LEU A 189 -21.01 -7.44 -6.91
CA LEU A 189 -20.11 -6.37 -6.45
C LEU A 189 -19.61 -6.58 -5.02
N ASP A 190 -20.19 -7.52 -4.28
CA ASP A 190 -19.95 -7.66 -2.85
C ASP A 190 -18.84 -8.67 -2.57
N PHE A 191 -18.00 -8.35 -1.60
CA PHE A 191 -16.97 -9.24 -1.08
C PHE A 191 -17.41 -9.87 0.25
N GLY A 192 -17.00 -11.11 0.45
CA GLY A 192 -17.24 -11.85 1.68
C GLY A 192 -16.19 -12.94 1.87
N VAL A 193 -16.43 -13.82 2.82
CA VAL A 193 -15.62 -15.01 3.06
C VAL A 193 -16.45 -16.28 3.02
N ALA A 194 -15.82 -17.37 2.58
CA ALA A 194 -16.40 -18.70 2.59
C ALA A 194 -15.56 -19.65 3.44
N ASP A 195 -16.21 -20.46 4.27
CA ASP A 195 -15.56 -21.55 5.00
C ASP A 195 -15.32 -22.78 4.11
N HIS A 196 -14.62 -23.79 4.65
CA HIS A 196 -14.38 -25.05 3.94
C HIS A 196 -15.65 -25.89 3.68
N LYS A 197 -16.78 -25.59 4.35
CA LYS A 197 -18.08 -26.24 4.18
C LYS A 197 -18.96 -25.51 3.15
N GLY A 198 -18.49 -24.37 2.62
CA GLY A 198 -19.19 -23.53 1.66
C GLY A 198 -20.18 -22.54 2.29
N ASN A 199 -20.24 -22.42 3.62
CA ASN A 199 -21.01 -21.37 4.27
C ASN A 199 -20.34 -20.02 4.02
N LEU A 200 -21.17 -18.99 3.88
CA LEU A 200 -20.76 -17.66 3.46
C LEU A 200 -20.97 -16.66 4.59
N LEU A 201 -20.14 -15.64 4.63
CA LEU A 201 -20.22 -14.53 5.58
C LEU A 201 -19.89 -13.24 4.83
N PHE A 202 -20.78 -12.26 4.89
CA PHE A 202 -20.61 -10.98 4.19
C PHE A 202 -20.58 -9.82 5.19
N PRO A 203 -19.54 -8.96 5.18
CA PRO A 203 -19.50 -7.74 5.99
C PRO A 203 -20.71 -6.84 5.72
N SER A 204 -21.08 -6.70 4.45
CA SER A 204 -22.21 -5.87 3.98
C SER A 204 -23.59 -6.40 4.37
N GLU A 205 -23.69 -7.64 4.85
CA GLU A 205 -24.93 -8.24 5.37
C GLU A 205 -24.92 -8.36 6.91
N ASN A 206 -24.17 -7.47 7.58
CA ASN A 206 -23.98 -7.48 9.04
C ASN A 206 -23.44 -8.82 9.55
N TRP A 207 -22.48 -9.42 8.84
CA TRP A 207 -21.80 -10.65 9.27
C TRP A 207 -22.75 -11.81 9.62
N ARG A 208 -23.89 -11.92 8.92
CA ARG A 208 -24.80 -13.05 9.10
C ARG A 208 -24.34 -14.23 8.26
N ALA A 209 -24.18 -15.39 8.90
CA ALA A 209 -23.80 -16.61 8.21
C ALA A 209 -24.93 -17.09 7.27
N VAL A 210 -24.60 -17.36 6.00
CA VAL A 210 -25.52 -17.84 4.97
C VAL A 210 -25.08 -19.22 4.48
N PRO A 211 -25.96 -20.24 4.48
CA PRO A 211 -25.61 -21.57 3.97
C PRO A 211 -25.31 -21.56 2.47
N ALA A 212 -24.33 -22.36 2.04
CA ALA A 212 -23.88 -22.50 0.65
C ALA A 212 -25.02 -22.60 -0.39
N ARG A 213 -26.06 -23.38 -0.05
CA ARG A 213 -27.21 -23.67 -0.93
C ARG A 213 -28.08 -22.45 -1.25
N LYS A 214 -27.95 -21.37 -0.48
CA LYS A 214 -28.69 -20.10 -0.64
C LYS A 214 -27.80 -18.95 -1.11
N GLY A 215 -26.50 -19.21 -1.31
CA GLY A 215 -25.48 -18.18 -1.53
C GLY A 215 -25.36 -17.61 -2.95
N GLY A 216 -26.06 -18.20 -3.94
CA GLY A 216 -25.90 -17.82 -5.34
C GLY A 216 -24.55 -18.24 -5.94
N SER A 217 -24.23 -17.73 -7.13
CA SER A 217 -22.93 -17.95 -7.77
C SER A 217 -21.86 -17.08 -7.11
N VAL A 218 -20.88 -17.72 -6.46
CA VAL A 218 -19.75 -17.05 -5.82
C VAL A 218 -18.44 -17.44 -6.50
N GLN A 219 -17.50 -16.51 -6.56
CA GLN A 219 -16.16 -16.75 -7.12
C GLN A 219 -15.11 -16.54 -6.05
N THR A 220 -14.16 -17.47 -5.90
CA THR A 220 -13.00 -17.28 -5.04
C THR A 220 -12.07 -16.26 -5.67
N VAL A 221 -11.59 -15.31 -4.87
CA VAL A 221 -10.70 -14.24 -5.31
C VAL A 221 -9.26 -14.59 -4.88
N PRO A 222 -8.29 -14.63 -5.80
CA PRO A 222 -6.88 -14.83 -5.46
C PRO A 222 -6.29 -13.66 -4.66
N ASP A 223 -5.37 -13.95 -3.74
CA ASP A 223 -4.71 -12.95 -2.88
C ASP A 223 -4.10 -11.77 -3.67
N GLY A 224 -3.41 -12.05 -4.78
CA GLY A 224 -2.84 -10.99 -5.63
C GLY A 224 -3.88 -10.08 -6.25
N ASP A 225 -5.06 -10.61 -6.60
CA ASP A 225 -6.14 -9.80 -7.17
C ASP A 225 -6.79 -8.92 -6.10
N ILE A 226 -6.90 -9.41 -4.87
CA ILE A 226 -7.35 -8.62 -3.72
C ILE A 226 -6.44 -7.40 -3.53
N LEU A 227 -5.12 -7.62 -3.48
CA LEU A 227 -4.16 -6.52 -3.31
C LEU A 227 -4.18 -5.53 -4.48
N ARG A 228 -4.32 -6.00 -5.73
CA ARG A 228 -4.44 -5.14 -6.91
C ARG A 228 -5.71 -4.31 -6.90
N MET A 229 -6.83 -4.89 -6.46
CA MET A 229 -8.10 -4.16 -6.31
C MET A 229 -7.99 -3.07 -5.24
N ILE A 230 -7.44 -3.39 -4.06
CA ILE A 230 -7.18 -2.39 -3.01
C ILE A 230 -6.29 -1.26 -3.54
N ALA A 231 -5.17 -1.60 -4.18
CA ALA A 231 -4.26 -0.62 -4.76
C ALA A 231 -4.94 0.25 -5.83
N SER A 232 -5.81 -0.34 -6.65
CA SER A 232 -6.55 0.38 -7.70
C SER A 232 -7.58 1.36 -7.11
N VAL A 233 -8.28 0.99 -6.04
CA VAL A 233 -9.21 1.90 -5.36
C VAL A 233 -8.44 3.02 -4.66
N LEU A 234 -7.35 2.72 -3.96
CA LEU A 234 -6.49 3.75 -3.36
C LEU A 234 -5.93 4.72 -4.42
N PHE A 235 -5.53 4.20 -5.58
CA PHE A 235 -5.11 5.04 -6.70
C PHE A 235 -6.24 5.94 -7.20
N PHE A 236 -7.46 5.40 -7.34
CA PHE A 236 -8.64 6.17 -7.70
C PHE A 236 -8.94 7.28 -6.68
N CYS A 237 -8.86 6.98 -5.38
CA CYS A 237 -9.00 7.99 -4.32
C CYS A 237 -7.94 9.09 -4.44
N ALA A 238 -6.67 8.72 -4.67
CA ALA A 238 -5.59 9.69 -4.82
C ALA A 238 -5.79 10.62 -6.01
N VAL A 239 -6.22 10.09 -7.15
CA VAL A 239 -6.49 10.89 -8.36
C VAL A 239 -7.69 11.80 -8.13
N SER A 240 -8.77 11.29 -7.54
CA SER A 240 -10.02 12.02 -7.31
C SER A 240 -9.88 13.14 -6.28
N SER A 241 -9.02 12.95 -5.27
CA SER A 241 -8.72 13.95 -4.22
C SER A 241 -7.60 14.92 -4.59
N HIS A 242 -7.04 14.83 -5.81
CA HIS A 242 -5.83 15.57 -6.22
C HIS A 242 -4.62 15.34 -5.29
N GLY A 243 -4.57 14.18 -4.63
CA GLY A 243 -3.45 13.72 -3.81
C GLY A 243 -2.27 13.26 -4.67
N PHE A 244 -1.61 14.19 -5.36
CA PHE A 244 -0.58 13.87 -6.36
C PHE A 244 0.56 12.98 -5.84
N ARG A 245 0.98 13.18 -4.59
CA ARG A 245 1.98 12.34 -3.92
C ARG A 245 1.53 10.88 -3.86
N TYR A 246 0.30 10.63 -3.44
CA TYR A 246 -0.28 9.29 -3.31
C TYR A 246 -0.56 8.69 -4.69
N ALA A 247 -1.04 9.50 -5.65
CA ALA A 247 -1.27 9.07 -7.02
C ALA A 247 0.03 8.62 -7.68
N TYR A 248 1.11 9.38 -7.50
CA TYR A 248 2.44 8.96 -7.95
C TYR A 248 2.94 7.72 -7.23
N THR A 249 2.80 7.65 -5.90
CA THR A 249 3.29 6.54 -5.07
C THR A 249 2.63 5.22 -5.47
N ILE A 250 1.30 5.18 -5.46
CA ILE A 250 0.51 3.97 -5.75
C ILE A 250 0.50 3.70 -7.26
N GLY A 251 0.40 4.73 -8.10
CA GLY A 251 0.46 4.60 -9.55
C GLY A 251 1.78 3.99 -10.02
N SER A 252 2.92 4.40 -9.42
CA SER A 252 4.22 3.78 -9.71
C SER A 252 4.25 2.29 -9.37
N VAL A 253 3.63 1.90 -8.26
CA VAL A 253 3.54 0.50 -7.83
C VAL A 253 2.70 -0.32 -8.81
N LEU A 254 1.54 0.21 -9.21
CA LEU A 254 0.63 -0.45 -10.15
C LEU A 254 1.26 -0.59 -11.54
N ALA A 255 1.85 0.48 -12.09
CA ALA A 255 2.51 0.47 -13.38
C ALA A 255 3.64 -0.58 -13.43
N ALA A 256 4.55 -0.53 -12.45
CA ALA A 256 5.64 -1.48 -12.35
C ALA A 256 5.16 -2.93 -12.14
N ALA A 257 4.06 -3.13 -11.39
CA ALA A 257 3.46 -4.45 -11.22
C ALA A 257 2.87 -5.03 -12.52
N LEU A 258 2.44 -4.16 -13.44
CA LEU A 258 1.96 -4.51 -14.78
C LEU A 258 3.10 -4.63 -15.81
N GLY A 259 4.34 -4.30 -15.43
CA GLY A 259 5.49 -4.27 -16.34
C GLY A 259 5.57 -3.01 -17.20
N GLU A 260 4.88 -1.94 -16.80
CA GLU A 260 5.01 -0.63 -17.42
C GLU A 260 6.06 0.22 -16.71
N ASP A 261 7.02 0.73 -17.48
CA ASP A 261 8.11 1.58 -16.99
C ASP A 261 7.76 3.08 -17.07
N SER A 262 6.71 3.46 -17.80
CA SER A 262 6.28 4.85 -17.95
C SER A 262 5.06 5.18 -17.10
N LEU A 263 4.98 6.43 -16.66
CA LEU A 263 3.86 6.98 -15.90
C LEU A 263 3.11 8.02 -16.73
N ASP A 264 3.04 7.82 -18.04
CA ASP A 264 2.46 8.78 -18.99
C ASP A 264 0.95 9.01 -18.75
N PHE A 265 0.31 8.11 -18.02
CA PHE A 265 -1.07 8.24 -17.56
C PHE A 265 -1.26 9.26 -16.42
N LEU A 266 -0.17 9.67 -15.72
CA LEU A 266 -0.24 10.70 -14.70
C LEU A 266 -0.15 12.11 -15.32
N PRO A 267 -0.86 13.10 -14.78
CA PRO A 267 -0.69 14.49 -15.22
C PRO A 267 0.71 15.02 -14.87
N TYR A 268 1.15 16.04 -15.60
CA TYR A 268 2.33 16.84 -15.23
C TYR A 268 2.19 17.32 -13.76
N PRO A 269 3.25 17.26 -12.94
CA PRO A 269 4.65 16.99 -13.28
C PRO A 269 5.08 15.51 -13.27
N TYR A 270 4.16 14.57 -13.02
CA TYR A 270 4.50 13.17 -12.78
C TYR A 270 4.51 12.30 -14.05
N GLY A 271 3.73 12.68 -15.07
CA GLY A 271 3.82 12.13 -16.42
C GLY A 271 4.26 13.17 -17.44
N THR A 272 4.09 12.87 -18.73
CA THR A 272 4.48 13.79 -19.82
C THR A 272 3.66 15.07 -19.80
N ALA A 273 4.32 16.22 -19.99
CA ALA A 273 3.62 17.46 -20.26
C ALA A 273 2.71 17.27 -21.48
N CYS A 274 1.40 17.53 -21.31
CA CYS A 274 0.48 17.55 -22.42
C CYS A 274 0.99 18.64 -23.38
N ALA A 275 1.53 18.25 -24.53
CA ALA A 275 1.99 19.22 -25.52
C ALA A 275 0.82 20.17 -25.82
N PRO A 276 1.02 21.50 -25.85
CA PRO A 276 -0.06 22.41 -26.16
C PRO A 276 -0.65 22.00 -27.51
N LYS A 277 -1.95 21.70 -27.53
CA LYS A 277 -2.65 21.41 -28.78
C LYS A 277 -2.42 22.61 -29.71
N PRO A 278 -1.93 22.40 -30.94
CA PRO A 278 -1.81 23.50 -31.89
C PRO A 278 -3.19 24.15 -32.05
N PRO A 279 -3.26 25.49 -32.22
CA PRO A 279 -4.54 26.16 -32.39
C PRO A 279 -5.27 25.52 -33.58
N GLU A 280 -6.49 25.05 -33.34
CA GLU A 280 -7.38 24.63 -34.42
C GLU A 280 -7.64 25.88 -35.27
N ASN A 281 -7.00 25.93 -36.44
CA ASN A 281 -7.31 26.92 -37.46
C ASN A 281 -8.77 26.71 -37.87
N ARG A 282 -9.64 27.62 -37.45
CA ARG A 282 -10.98 27.80 -38.00
C ARG A 282 -10.91 28.54 -39.33
#